data_AF-A0A1I6W907-F1
#
_entry.id   AF-A0A1I6W907-F1
#
_cell.length_a   1.000
_cell.length_b   1.000
_cell.length_c   1.000
_cell.angle_alpha   90.00
_cell.angle_beta   90.00
_cell.angle_gamma   90.00
#
_symmetry.space_group_name_H-M   'P 1'
#
loop_
_entity.id
_entity.type
_entity.pdbx_description
1 polymer ?
#
loop_
_entity_poly.entity_id
_entity_poly.type
_entity_poly.pdbx_seq_one_letter_code
_entity_poly.pdbx_strand_id
1 'polypeptide(L)'
;MKFGENIHLVEEVMDFIHNSKIFNNKNVNTTNIQVINDFDEAQNFAWSQNLSKVDTVWEDVKSLETESIIEKVYHLGLALQQEELYEYFGGYENYANHFLPFDYIDIHEEVEGDLTMCALNRLVNGKTDNFYERIFDIYKQGGWPCGWKDTYPDGEMIVFVPSTSHK
;
A
#
# COMPACT_ATOMS: atom_id res chain seq x y z
N MET A 1 14.08 -2.86 16.90
CA MET A 1 14.38 -4.16 16.24
C MET A 1 15.68 -4.05 15.46
N LYS A 2 16.34 -5.15 15.06
CA LYS A 2 17.56 -5.11 14.22
C LYS A 2 17.30 -5.76 12.86
N PHE A 3 16.64 -5.02 11.96
CA PHE A 3 16.30 -5.45 10.60
C PHE A 3 17.51 -5.30 9.64
N GLY A 4 18.60 -6.05 9.82
CA GLY A 4 19.70 -6.11 8.84
C GLY A 4 20.23 -4.75 8.34
N GLU A 5 20.71 -4.69 7.09
CA GLU A 5 21.25 -3.46 6.47
C GLU A 5 20.14 -2.45 6.06
N ASN A 6 18.92 -2.96 5.82
CA ASN A 6 17.78 -2.17 5.35
C ASN A 6 16.89 -1.61 6.48
N ILE A 7 17.32 -1.75 7.75
CA ILE A 7 16.55 -1.36 8.95
C ILE A 7 15.98 0.05 8.84
N HIS A 8 16.80 1.02 8.46
CA HIS A 8 16.40 2.41 8.33
C HIS A 8 15.31 2.65 7.27
N LEU A 9 15.21 1.78 6.26
CA LEU A 9 14.16 1.86 5.24
C LEU A 9 12.84 1.31 5.77
N VAL A 10 12.89 0.23 6.54
CA VAL A 10 11.72 -0.33 7.24
C VAL A 10 11.20 0.70 8.25
N GLU A 11 12.08 1.32 9.02
CA GLU A 11 11.76 2.38 9.98
C GLU A 11 11.07 3.58 9.31
N GLU A 12 11.43 3.97 8.07
CA GLU A 12 10.70 5.04 7.35
C GLU A 12 9.22 4.69 7.11
N VAL A 13 8.88 3.42 6.89
CA VAL A 13 7.46 3.00 6.74
C VAL A 13 6.74 3.01 8.08
N MET A 14 7.41 2.55 9.15
CA MET A 14 6.88 2.59 10.51
C MET A 14 6.66 4.03 10.98
N ASP A 15 7.63 4.91 10.74
CA ASP A 15 7.53 6.34 11.03
C ASP A 15 6.41 7.01 10.24
N PHE A 16 6.13 6.55 9.02
CA PHE A 16 5.01 7.06 8.23
C PHE A 16 3.67 6.80 8.94
N ILE A 17 3.39 5.57 9.38
CA ILE A 17 2.12 5.28 10.09
C ILE A 17 2.00 6.03 11.42
N HIS A 18 3.13 6.22 12.09
CA HIS A 18 3.15 6.87 13.40
C HIS A 18 2.96 8.38 13.35
N ASN A 19 3.47 9.03 12.29
CA ASN A 19 3.57 10.49 12.23
C ASN A 19 2.71 11.14 11.13
N SER A 20 2.10 10.35 10.24
CA SER A 20 1.40 10.86 9.07
C SER A 20 -0.11 10.67 9.15
N LYS A 21 -0.82 11.29 8.21
CA LYS A 21 -2.23 11.06 7.94
C LYS A 21 -2.40 10.85 6.44
N ILE A 22 -3.13 9.80 6.06
CA ILE A 22 -3.45 9.53 4.66
C ILE A 22 -4.40 10.61 4.14
N PHE A 23 -4.35 10.88 2.84
CA PHE A 23 -5.14 11.90 2.13
C PHE A 23 -4.86 13.37 2.51
N ASN A 24 -3.86 13.63 3.37
CA ASN A 24 -3.49 14.98 3.77
C ASN A 24 -2.71 15.73 2.66
N ASN A 25 -1.91 15.00 1.90
CA ASN A 25 -1.33 15.48 0.64
C ASN A 25 -2.23 14.99 -0.50
N LYS A 26 -2.51 15.84 -1.50
CA LYS A 26 -3.41 15.51 -2.62
C LYS A 26 -2.75 15.70 -3.98
N ASN A 27 -1.41 15.72 -3.98
CA ASN A 27 -0.60 15.95 -5.17
C ASN A 27 0.09 14.66 -5.58
N VAL A 28 -0.70 13.63 -5.88
CA VAL A 28 -0.16 12.37 -6.41
C VAL A 28 0.39 12.62 -7.82
N ASN A 29 1.69 12.46 -7.95
CA ASN A 29 2.46 12.62 -9.19
C ASN A 29 3.41 11.43 -9.33
N THR A 30 2.83 10.25 -9.49
CA THR A 30 3.54 9.00 -9.80
C THR A 30 3.31 8.67 -11.28
N THR A 31 4.30 8.08 -11.95
CA THR A 31 4.18 7.67 -13.35
C THR A 31 3.20 6.50 -13.53
N ASN A 32 2.52 6.44 -14.67
CA ASN A 32 1.61 5.34 -15.07
C ASN A 32 0.51 5.10 -14.04
N ILE A 33 -0.18 6.17 -13.64
CA ILE A 33 -1.35 6.09 -12.78
C ILE A 33 -2.57 6.72 -13.44
N GLN A 34 -3.74 6.18 -13.13
CA GLN A 34 -5.02 6.83 -13.34
C GLN A 34 -5.58 7.29 -11.99
N VAL A 35 -5.80 8.60 -11.83
CA VAL A 35 -6.40 9.14 -10.61
C VAL A 35 -7.92 9.16 -10.71
N ILE A 36 -8.60 8.63 -9.69
CA ILE A 36 -10.04 8.71 -9.48
C ILE A 36 -10.35 9.41 -8.16
N ASN A 37 -11.58 9.90 -7.99
CA ASN A 37 -11.99 10.66 -6.80
C ASN A 37 -13.34 10.22 -6.20
N ASP A 38 -13.98 9.23 -6.81
CA ASP A 38 -15.19 8.59 -6.29
C ASP A 38 -14.78 7.39 -5.44
N PHE A 39 -15.20 7.40 -4.17
CA PHE A 39 -14.78 6.37 -3.21
C PHE A 39 -15.50 5.05 -3.44
N ASP A 40 -16.78 5.07 -3.84
CA ASP A 40 -17.53 3.87 -4.18
C ASP A 40 -16.92 3.20 -5.42
N GLU A 41 -16.49 4.00 -6.40
CA GLU A 41 -15.75 3.52 -7.58
C GLU A 41 -14.41 2.89 -7.17
N ALA A 42 -13.65 3.54 -6.29
CA ALA A 42 -12.38 3.02 -5.79
C ALA A 42 -12.53 1.69 -5.06
N GLN A 43 -13.55 1.58 -4.21
CA GLN A 43 -13.94 0.33 -3.54
C GLN A 43 -14.30 -0.77 -4.53
N ASN A 44 -15.05 -0.43 -5.59
CA ASN A 44 -15.37 -1.38 -6.65
C ASN A 44 -14.11 -1.89 -7.37
N PHE A 45 -13.14 -1.02 -7.67
CA PHE A 45 -11.87 -1.47 -8.25
C PHE A 45 -11.07 -2.37 -7.30
N ALA A 46 -11.03 -2.04 -6.01
CA ALA A 46 -10.23 -2.78 -5.03
C ALA A 46 -10.77 -4.19 -4.79
N TRP A 47 -12.10 -4.34 -4.76
CA TRP A 47 -12.74 -5.59 -4.34
C TRP A 47 -13.36 -6.41 -5.46
N SER A 48 -13.55 -5.84 -6.66
CA SER A 48 -14.18 -6.55 -7.77
C SER A 48 -13.31 -7.70 -8.27
N GLN A 49 -13.86 -8.91 -8.19
CA GLN A 49 -13.29 -10.14 -8.79
C GLN A 49 -13.87 -10.41 -10.20
N ASN A 50 -14.65 -9.48 -10.74
CA ASN A 50 -15.36 -9.68 -11.99
C ASN A 50 -14.65 -8.97 -13.14
N LEU A 51 -14.04 -9.74 -14.04
CA LEU A 51 -13.39 -9.26 -15.26
C LEU A 51 -14.32 -8.57 -16.26
N SER A 52 -15.65 -8.64 -16.06
CA SER A 52 -16.59 -7.81 -16.82
C SER A 52 -16.74 -6.39 -16.25
N LYS A 53 -16.13 -6.11 -15.09
CA LYS A 53 -16.16 -4.83 -14.38
C LYS A 53 -14.79 -4.17 -14.28
N VAL A 54 -13.73 -4.98 -14.29
CA VAL A 54 -12.33 -4.53 -14.23
C VAL A 54 -11.50 -5.24 -15.28
N ASP A 55 -10.49 -4.58 -15.83
CA ASP A 55 -9.61 -5.18 -16.84
C ASP A 55 -8.66 -6.21 -16.20
N THR A 56 -8.16 -5.88 -15.02
CA THR A 56 -7.30 -6.74 -14.19
C THR A 56 -7.83 -6.76 -12.76
N VAL A 57 -7.90 -7.95 -12.15
CA VAL A 57 -8.28 -8.10 -10.74
C VAL A 57 -7.15 -7.60 -9.84
N TRP A 58 -7.45 -6.64 -8.98
CA TRP A 58 -6.45 -6.00 -8.12
C TRP A 58 -5.77 -6.98 -7.16
N GLU A 59 -6.55 -7.88 -6.59
CA GLU A 59 -6.04 -8.89 -5.65
C GLU A 59 -5.07 -9.88 -6.30
N ASP A 60 -5.26 -10.20 -7.59
CA ASP A 60 -4.35 -11.07 -8.35
C ASP A 60 -2.99 -10.37 -8.53
N VAL A 61 -2.99 -9.06 -8.81
CA VAL A 61 -1.76 -8.25 -8.91
C VAL A 61 -1.02 -8.21 -7.57
N LYS A 62 -1.72 -7.87 -6.48
CA LYS A 62 -1.13 -7.85 -5.13
C LYS A 62 -0.59 -9.22 -4.73
N SER A 63 -1.31 -10.30 -5.04
CA SER A 63 -0.89 -11.68 -4.73
C SER A 63 0.41 -12.05 -5.44
N LEU A 64 0.50 -11.74 -6.75
CA LEU A 64 1.69 -12.02 -7.55
C LEU A 64 2.93 -11.25 -7.04
N GLU A 65 2.77 -9.97 -6.72
CA GLU A 65 3.86 -9.13 -6.21
C GLU A 65 4.25 -9.52 -4.76
N THR A 66 3.27 -9.93 -3.95
CA THR A 66 3.50 -10.45 -2.58
C THR A 66 4.30 -11.74 -2.60
N GLU A 67 3.98 -12.68 -3.50
CA GLU A 67 4.66 -13.98 -3.60
C GLU A 67 6.18 -13.81 -3.70
N SER A 68 6.64 -12.87 -4.53
CA SER A 68 8.08 -12.58 -4.69
C SER A 68 8.75 -12.10 -3.39
N ILE A 69 8.04 -11.33 -2.57
CA ILE A 69 8.54 -10.84 -1.28
C ILE A 69 8.56 -12.00 -0.26
N ILE A 70 7.49 -12.77 -0.16
CA ILE A 70 7.38 -13.88 0.79
C ILE A 70 8.42 -14.96 0.49
N GLU A 71 8.67 -15.26 -0.79
CA GLU A 71 9.72 -16.18 -1.19
C GLU A 71 11.10 -15.72 -0.67
N LYS A 72 11.41 -14.43 -0.80
CA LYS A 72 12.68 -13.85 -0.30
C LYS A 72 12.76 -13.88 1.22
N VAL A 73 11.67 -13.57 1.92
CA VAL A 73 11.61 -13.68 3.39
C VAL A 73 11.96 -15.09 3.83
N TYR A 74 11.38 -16.11 3.17
CA TYR A 74 11.68 -17.51 3.45
C TYR A 74 13.15 -17.85 3.20
N HIS A 75 13.69 -17.55 2.01
CA HIS A 75 15.08 -17.87 1.65
C HIS A 75 16.12 -17.17 2.53
N LEU A 76 15.80 -15.97 3.02
CA LEU A 76 16.67 -15.20 3.92
C LEU A 76 16.48 -15.56 5.40
N GLY A 77 15.52 -16.43 5.74
CA GLY A 77 15.25 -16.83 7.12
C GLY A 77 14.69 -15.71 7.99
N LEU A 78 13.86 -14.83 7.41
CA LEU A 78 13.35 -13.61 8.04
C LEU A 78 11.92 -13.76 8.62
N ALA A 79 11.50 -15.00 8.93
CA ALA A 79 10.14 -15.28 9.41
C ALA A 79 9.79 -14.54 10.71
N LEU A 80 10.74 -14.40 11.63
CA LEU A 80 10.52 -13.64 12.88
C LEU A 80 10.32 -12.15 12.60
N GLN A 81 11.10 -11.57 11.70
CA GLN A 81 10.97 -10.17 11.29
C GLN A 81 9.63 -9.93 10.59
N GLN A 82 9.16 -10.92 9.83
CA GLN A 82 7.85 -10.85 9.20
C GLN A 82 6.72 -10.85 10.24
N GLU A 83 6.76 -11.78 11.20
CA GLU A 83 5.79 -11.83 12.31
C GLU A 83 5.78 -10.52 13.11
N GLU A 84 6.98 -10.03 13.47
CA GLU A 84 7.18 -8.76 14.16
C GLU A 84 6.58 -7.56 13.39
N LEU A 85 6.69 -7.53 12.06
CA LEU A 85 6.07 -6.47 11.25
C LEU A 85 4.55 -6.62 11.18
N TYR A 86 4.02 -7.83 11.02
CA TYR A 86 2.57 -8.03 11.10
C TYR A 86 1.99 -7.60 12.45
N GLU A 87 2.66 -7.92 13.55
CA GLU A 87 2.25 -7.46 14.89
C GLU A 87 2.29 -5.93 15.00
N TYR A 88 3.35 -5.29 14.50
CA TYR A 88 3.49 -3.84 14.56
C TYR A 88 2.41 -3.12 13.74
N PHE A 89 2.19 -3.51 12.50
CA PHE A 89 1.19 -2.88 11.64
C PHE A 89 -0.25 -3.25 12.00
N GLY A 90 -0.48 -4.39 12.68
CA GLY A 90 -1.80 -4.73 13.24
C GLY A 90 -2.14 -4.02 14.55
N GLY A 91 -1.17 -3.37 15.20
CA GLY A 91 -1.36 -2.60 16.43
C GLY A 91 -1.87 -1.19 16.14
N TYR A 92 -3.18 -0.95 16.32
CA TYR A 92 -3.80 0.37 16.15
C TYR A 92 -3.11 1.49 16.94
N GLU A 93 -2.50 1.18 18.09
CA GLU A 93 -1.74 2.12 18.91
C GLU A 93 -0.46 2.66 18.24
N ASN A 94 0.04 1.98 17.20
CA ASN A 94 1.23 2.40 16.46
C ASN A 94 0.91 3.50 15.43
N TYR A 95 -0.36 3.66 15.06
CA TYR A 95 -0.81 4.65 14.09
C TYR A 95 -1.03 6.02 14.73
N ALA A 96 -0.81 7.07 13.94
CA ALA A 96 -1.18 8.42 14.33
C ALA A 96 -2.69 8.52 14.63
N ASN A 97 -3.05 9.40 15.58
CA ASN A 97 -4.46 9.71 15.83
C ASN A 97 -5.14 10.23 14.56
N HIS A 98 -6.23 9.57 14.14
CA HIS A 98 -6.91 9.84 12.88
C HIS A 98 -5.99 9.68 11.66
N PHE A 99 -5.14 8.64 11.66
CA PHE A 99 -4.29 8.25 10.54
C PHE A 99 -5.08 8.14 9.24
N LEU A 100 -6.21 7.43 9.29
CA LEU A 100 -7.21 7.34 8.24
C LEU A 100 -8.47 8.13 8.68
N PRO A 101 -9.02 9.02 7.84
CA PRO A 101 -10.28 9.70 8.17
C PRO A 101 -11.44 8.71 8.31
N PHE A 102 -12.37 9.00 9.21
CA PHE A 102 -13.50 8.11 9.53
C PHE A 102 -14.37 7.78 8.31
N ASP A 103 -14.54 8.72 7.39
CA ASP A 103 -15.32 8.53 6.15
C ASP A 103 -14.73 7.45 5.22
N TYR A 104 -13.49 7.03 5.46
CA TYR A 104 -12.78 6.01 4.69
C TYR A 104 -12.40 4.80 5.53
N ILE A 105 -13.02 4.58 6.70
CA ILE A 105 -12.62 3.50 7.61
C ILE A 105 -12.72 2.10 6.99
N ASP A 106 -13.59 1.92 6.00
CA ASP A 106 -13.82 0.65 5.32
C ASP A 106 -12.59 0.09 4.59
N ILE A 107 -11.58 0.92 4.32
CA ILE A 107 -10.33 0.50 3.66
C ILE A 107 -9.16 0.30 4.63
N HIS A 108 -9.41 0.35 5.94
CA HIS A 108 -8.34 0.25 6.94
C HIS A 108 -7.48 -1.01 6.76
N GLU A 109 -8.10 -2.18 6.60
CA GLU A 109 -7.39 -3.45 6.45
C GLU A 109 -6.56 -3.50 5.15
N GLU A 110 -7.05 -2.89 4.05
CA GLU A 110 -6.29 -2.77 2.79
C GLU A 110 -5.04 -1.90 3.00
N VAL A 111 -5.20 -0.77 3.68
CA VAL A 111 -4.10 0.16 3.97
C VAL A 111 -3.04 -0.47 4.87
N GLU A 112 -3.48 -1.17 5.92
CA GLU A 112 -2.60 -1.90 6.83
C GLU A 112 -1.81 -2.98 6.09
N GLY A 113 -2.49 -3.79 5.26
CA GLY A 113 -1.88 -4.83 4.46
C GLY A 113 -0.84 -4.28 3.49
N ASP A 114 -1.18 -3.23 2.75
CA ASP A 114 -0.28 -2.59 1.79
C ASP A 114 0.96 -2.03 2.49
N LEU A 115 0.81 -1.31 3.60
CA LEU A 115 1.94 -0.71 4.33
C LEU A 115 2.83 -1.77 5.00
N THR A 116 2.24 -2.87 5.48
CA THR A 116 3.01 -4.02 5.95
C THR A 116 3.87 -4.61 4.83
N MET A 117 3.29 -4.78 3.64
CA MET A 117 4.01 -5.27 2.48
C MET A 117 5.06 -4.29 1.98
N CYS A 118 4.85 -2.98 2.10
CA CYS A 118 5.88 -1.96 1.84
C CYS A 118 7.07 -2.12 2.79
N ALA A 119 6.83 -2.36 4.08
CA ALA A 119 7.89 -2.61 5.06
C ALA A 119 8.66 -3.90 4.76
N LEU A 120 7.95 -5.00 4.43
CA LEU A 120 8.56 -6.27 4.03
C LEU A 120 9.36 -6.16 2.72
N ASN A 121 8.84 -5.42 1.74
CA ASN A 121 9.53 -5.12 0.50
C ASN A 121 10.88 -4.45 0.78
N ARG A 122 10.90 -3.43 1.63
CA ARG A 122 12.13 -2.73 2.00
C ARG A 122 13.08 -3.60 2.79
N LEU A 123 12.56 -4.47 3.65
CA LEU A 123 13.38 -5.43 4.39
C LEU A 123 14.19 -6.31 3.42
N VAL A 124 13.55 -6.91 2.42
CA VAL A 124 14.18 -7.91 1.54
C VAL A 124 14.81 -7.34 0.27
N ASN A 125 14.29 -6.23 -0.26
CA ASN A 125 14.74 -5.62 -1.51
C ASN A 125 15.50 -4.30 -1.31
N GLY A 126 15.43 -3.69 -0.12
CA GLY A 126 15.84 -2.31 0.06
C GLY A 126 14.97 -1.34 -0.76
N LYS A 127 15.52 -0.18 -1.10
CA LYS A 127 14.82 0.84 -1.89
C LYS A 127 15.08 0.64 -3.38
N THR A 128 14.13 0.05 -4.09
CA THR A 128 14.23 -0.24 -5.54
C THR A 128 12.96 0.20 -6.26
N ASP A 129 13.04 0.57 -7.55
CA ASP A 129 11.84 0.89 -8.34
C ASP A 129 11.06 -0.39 -8.62
N ASN A 130 10.11 -0.72 -7.74
CA ASN A 130 9.25 -1.90 -7.81
C ASN A 130 7.82 -1.56 -7.36
N PHE A 131 6.93 -2.55 -7.47
CA PHE A 131 5.50 -2.36 -7.18
C PHE A 131 5.24 -1.74 -5.80
N TYR A 132 5.77 -2.34 -4.73
CA TYR A 132 5.50 -1.87 -3.36
C TYR A 132 6.20 -0.55 -3.00
N GLU A 133 7.34 -0.20 -3.62
CA GLU A 133 7.86 1.17 -3.48
C GLU A 133 6.93 2.20 -4.13
N ARG A 134 6.30 1.86 -5.27
CA ARG A 134 5.31 2.74 -5.91
C ARG A 134 4.05 2.88 -5.07
N ILE A 135 3.56 1.79 -4.47
CA ILE A 135 2.46 1.81 -3.49
C ILE A 135 2.80 2.76 -2.34
N PHE A 136 3.98 2.63 -1.74
CA PHE A 136 4.38 3.49 -0.63
C PHE A 136 4.52 4.96 -1.03
N ASP A 137 5.06 5.23 -2.22
CA ASP A 137 5.14 6.59 -2.76
C ASP A 137 3.74 7.21 -2.98
N ILE A 138 2.75 6.42 -3.38
CA ILE A 138 1.35 6.87 -3.50
C ILE A 138 0.78 7.23 -2.13
N TYR A 139 0.99 6.39 -1.11
CA TYR A 139 0.55 6.69 0.26
C TYR A 139 1.17 7.96 0.83
N LYS A 140 2.47 8.18 0.63
CA LYS A 140 3.17 9.41 1.03
C LYS A 140 2.63 10.67 0.33
N GLN A 141 2.12 10.50 -0.88
CA GLN A 141 1.47 11.57 -1.65
C GLN A 141 -0.03 11.70 -1.34
N GLY A 142 -0.56 10.86 -0.45
CA GLY A 142 -1.93 10.84 0.03
C GLY A 142 -2.93 10.34 -1.02
N GLY A 143 -2.52 9.36 -1.84
CA GLY A 143 -3.44 8.52 -2.59
C GLY A 143 -3.63 7.16 -1.93
N TRP A 144 -4.67 6.45 -2.35
CA TRP A 144 -4.89 5.04 -2.04
C TRP A 144 -4.86 4.24 -3.36
N PRO A 145 -3.88 3.35 -3.57
CA PRO A 145 -3.88 2.47 -4.74
C PRO A 145 -4.99 1.43 -4.61
N CYS A 146 -5.92 1.44 -5.56
CA CYS A 146 -7.17 0.70 -5.43
C CYS A 146 -7.49 -0.14 -6.66
N GLY A 147 -6.59 -0.27 -7.63
CA GLY A 147 -6.84 -1.11 -8.80
C GLY A 147 -5.78 -1.02 -9.87
N TRP A 148 -6.03 -1.74 -10.96
CA TRP A 148 -5.19 -1.75 -12.16
C TRP A 148 -6.07 -1.65 -13.41
N LYS A 149 -5.66 -0.77 -14.33
CA LYS A 149 -6.30 -0.58 -15.63
C LYS A 149 -5.48 -1.26 -16.72
N ASP A 150 -6.18 -1.79 -17.72
CA ASP A 150 -5.61 -2.61 -18.79
C ASP A 150 -4.94 -3.89 -18.23
N THR A 151 -4.00 -4.50 -18.96
CA THR A 151 -3.46 -5.85 -18.68
C THR A 151 -2.16 -5.78 -17.89
N TYR A 152 -2.10 -6.29 -16.67
CA TYR A 152 -0.82 -6.35 -15.92
C TYR A 152 0.28 -7.15 -16.65
N PRO A 153 1.55 -6.69 -16.70
CA PRO A 153 2.10 -5.46 -16.10
C PRO A 153 2.02 -4.21 -17.00
N ASP A 154 1.44 -4.33 -18.19
CA ASP A 154 1.26 -3.25 -19.16
C ASP A 154 -0.02 -2.46 -18.85
N GLY A 155 0.08 -1.39 -18.08
CA GLY A 155 -1.10 -0.60 -17.74
C GLY A 155 -0.83 0.51 -16.74
N GLU A 156 -1.90 0.97 -16.10
CA GLU A 156 -1.88 2.06 -15.14
C GLU A 156 -2.44 1.61 -13.80
N MET A 157 -1.77 1.99 -12.70
CA MET A 157 -2.33 1.81 -11.37
C MET A 157 -3.47 2.81 -11.14
N ILE A 158 -4.62 2.34 -10.70
CA ILE A 158 -5.75 3.20 -10.35
C ILE A 158 -5.55 3.68 -8.91
N VAL A 159 -5.60 4.98 -8.71
CA VAL A 159 -5.33 5.63 -7.42
C VAL A 159 -6.49 6.54 -7.05
N PHE A 160 -7.08 6.27 -5.90
CA PHE A 160 -8.07 7.15 -5.30
C PHE A 160 -7.41 8.34 -4.58
N VAL A 161 -7.88 9.54 -4.87
CA VAL A 161 -7.52 10.77 -4.15
C VAL A 161 -8.81 11.53 -3.81
N PRO A 162 -9.12 11.75 -2.51
CA PRO A 162 -10.31 12.47 -2.10
C PRO A 162 -10.36 13.88 -2.71
N SER A 163 -11.50 14.23 -3.31
CA SER A 163 -11.76 15.61 -3.71
C SER A 163 -11.67 16.56 -2.51
N THR A 164 -11.33 17.83 -2.73
CA THR A 164 -11.18 18.86 -1.67
C THR A 164 -12.51 19.31 -1.04
N SER A 165 -13.62 18.65 -1.30
CA SER A 165 -14.95 19.09 -0.90
C SER A 165 -15.54 18.25 0.23
N HIS A 166 -15.01 18.46 1.44
CA HIS A 166 -15.82 18.34 2.65
C HIS A 166 -15.86 19.73 3.29
N LYS A 167 -16.96 20.44 3.05
CA LYS A 167 -17.36 21.63 3.81
C LYS A 167 -18.06 21.19 5.08
#